data_AF-A0A1H1XV26-F1
#
_entry.id   AF-A0A1H1XV26-F1
#
_cell.length_a   1.000
_cell.length_b   1.000
_cell.length_c   1.000
_cell.angle_alpha   90.00
_cell.angle_beta   90.00
_cell.angle_gamma   90.00
#
_symmetry.space_group_name_H-M   'P 1'
#
loop_
_entity.id
_entity.type
_entity.pdbx_description
1 polymer ?
#
loop_
_entity_poly.entity_id
_entity_poly.type
_entity_poly.pdbx_seq_one_letter_code
_entity_poly.pdbx_strand_id
1 'polypeptide(L)'
;MRLTTDLRAVLERTVGEADTAAAVGSGSLPVLGTPVLLAWCEAATCAALEPALDAGETSVGTRVALEHQRPSAVGAAIELSATVVHVDGRLVRLSVAAREGQRLVASGEVTRVVVDAQKFLARLG
;
A
#
# COMPACT_ATOMS: atom_id res chain seq x y z
N MET A 1 -18.88 -1.83 -10.32
CA MET A 1 -17.61 -2.34 -9.78
C MET A 1 -17.28 -3.66 -10.48
N ARG A 2 -16.08 -3.82 -11.04
CA ARG A 2 -15.58 -5.08 -11.61
C ARG A 2 -14.23 -5.46 -11.02
N LEU A 3 -14.24 -6.06 -9.84
CA LEU A 3 -13.04 -6.55 -9.18
C LEU A 3 -12.63 -7.91 -9.73
N THR A 4 -11.39 -8.02 -10.17
CA THR A 4 -10.81 -9.23 -10.77
C THR A 4 -9.36 -9.42 -10.33
N THR A 5 -8.83 -10.63 -10.46
CA THR A 5 -7.47 -10.98 -9.99
C THR A 5 -6.34 -10.56 -10.95
N ASP A 6 -6.66 -9.97 -12.09
CA ASP A 6 -5.68 -9.39 -13.03
C ASP A 6 -5.33 -7.93 -12.72
N LEU A 7 -6.04 -7.31 -11.78
CA LEU A 7 -5.78 -5.93 -11.33
C LEU A 7 -4.43 -5.83 -10.61
N ARG A 8 -3.62 -4.87 -11.06
CA ARG A 8 -2.27 -4.61 -10.56
C ARG A 8 -1.86 -3.15 -10.77
N ALA A 9 -0.93 -2.68 -9.96
CA ALA A 9 -0.27 -1.40 -10.15
C ALA A 9 1.20 -1.47 -9.73
N VAL A 10 1.99 -0.58 -10.33
CA VAL A 10 3.38 -0.31 -9.94
C VAL A 10 3.51 1.20 -9.72
N LEU A 11 4.12 1.58 -8.61
CA LEU A 11 4.44 2.97 -8.27
C LEU A 11 5.93 3.08 -7.96
N GLU A 12 6.51 4.24 -8.21
CA GLU A 12 7.87 4.56 -7.76
C GLU A 12 7.85 5.69 -6.74
N ARG A 13 8.73 5.59 -5.74
CA ARG A 13 8.95 6.60 -4.71
C ARG A 13 10.44 6.70 -4.40
N THR A 14 10.92 7.91 -4.16
CA THR A 14 12.28 8.13 -3.64
C THR A 14 12.20 8.46 -2.17
N VAL A 15 13.01 7.79 -1.34
CA VAL A 15 13.06 8.04 0.11
C VAL A 15 13.56 9.46 0.38
N GLY A 16 12.74 10.29 1.01
CA GLY A 16 13.09 11.60 1.50
C GLY A 16 13.39 11.62 3.01
N GLU A 17 13.83 12.77 3.51
CA GLU A 17 14.12 12.98 4.94
C GLU A 17 12.89 12.75 5.83
N ALA A 18 11.70 13.16 5.35
CA ALA A 18 10.43 13.00 6.05
C ALA A 18 9.95 11.53 6.11
N ASP A 19 10.52 10.66 5.27
CA ASP A 19 10.13 9.24 5.19
C ASP A 19 10.91 8.36 6.19
N THR A 20 11.87 8.95 6.89
CA THR A 20 12.77 8.20 7.77
C THR A 20 12.06 7.71 9.03
N ALA A 21 12.54 6.59 9.58
CA ALA A 21 12.04 6.04 10.84
C ALA A 21 12.12 7.07 11.97
N ALA A 22 13.20 7.86 12.01
CA ALA A 22 13.37 8.99 12.93
C ALA A 22 12.31 10.08 12.72
N ALA A 23 12.09 10.53 11.48
CA ALA A 23 11.13 11.61 11.19
C ALA A 23 9.68 11.22 11.52
N VAL A 24 9.30 9.97 11.32
CA VAL A 24 7.92 9.48 11.57
C VAL A 24 7.73 8.84 12.94
N GLY A 25 8.76 8.88 13.82
CA GLY A 25 8.67 8.37 15.19
C GLY A 25 8.56 6.84 15.32
N SER A 26 8.91 6.08 14.28
CA SER A 26 8.87 4.61 14.29
C SER A 26 10.21 3.96 14.64
N GLY A 27 11.26 4.76 14.79
CA GLY A 27 12.59 4.33 15.19
C GLY A 27 13.51 5.55 15.30
N SER A 28 14.82 5.32 15.44
CA SER A 28 15.82 6.38 15.63
C SER A 28 16.74 6.59 14.43
N LEU A 29 16.59 5.79 13.37
CA LEU A 29 17.54 5.75 12.25
C LEU A 29 17.06 6.61 11.05
N PRO A 30 17.98 7.25 10.31
CA PRO A 30 17.69 7.99 9.08
C PRO A 30 17.57 7.06 7.87
N VAL A 31 16.69 6.05 7.97
CA VAL A 31 16.38 5.08 6.91
C VAL A 31 14.87 5.01 6.75
N LEU A 32 14.39 4.55 5.59
CA LEU A 32 12.96 4.41 5.31
C LEU A 32 12.22 3.74 6.48
N GLY A 33 11.23 4.43 7.03
CA GLY A 33 10.43 3.92 8.13
C GLY A 33 9.44 2.85 7.65
N THR A 34 9.28 1.78 8.43
CA THR A 34 8.25 0.76 8.19
C THR A 34 6.83 1.33 7.99
N PRO A 35 6.34 2.30 8.78
CA PRO A 35 5.00 2.86 8.53
C PRO A 35 4.89 3.61 7.20
N VAL A 36 5.99 4.24 6.75
CA VAL A 36 6.01 4.95 5.45
C VAL A 36 5.99 3.94 4.31
N LEU A 37 6.82 2.91 4.39
CA LEU A 37 6.82 1.82 3.41
C LEU A 37 5.44 1.15 3.32
N LEU A 38 4.80 0.89 4.47
CA LEU A 38 3.44 0.39 4.52
C LEU A 38 2.45 1.32 3.80
N ALA A 39 2.49 2.63 4.10
CA ALA A 39 1.61 3.60 3.44
C ALA A 39 1.83 3.64 1.91
N TRP A 40 3.07 3.48 1.44
CA TRP A 40 3.38 3.40 0.02
C TRP A 40 2.86 2.11 -0.63
N CYS A 41 2.97 0.97 0.05
CA CYS A 41 2.33 -0.27 -0.38
C CYS A 41 0.80 -0.09 -0.44
N GLU A 42 0.18 0.54 0.55
CA GLU A 42 -1.25 0.84 0.51
C GLU A 42 -1.62 1.76 -0.68
N ALA A 43 -0.82 2.78 -0.98
CA ALA A 43 -1.02 3.61 -2.16
C ALA A 43 -0.99 2.79 -3.46
N ALA A 44 -0.07 1.84 -3.58
CA ALA A 44 -0.04 0.92 -4.72
C ALA A 44 -1.29 0.03 -4.78
N THR A 45 -1.80 -0.40 -3.62
CA THR A 45 -3.06 -1.17 -3.57
C THR A 45 -4.27 -0.34 -3.99
N CYS A 46 -4.35 0.94 -3.61
CA CYS A 46 -5.38 1.85 -4.09
C CYS A 46 -5.29 2.02 -5.61
N ALA A 47 -4.09 2.30 -6.12
CA ALA A 47 -3.87 2.46 -7.56
C ALA A 47 -4.24 1.21 -8.37
N ALA A 48 -4.04 0.01 -7.82
CA ALA A 48 -4.44 -1.24 -8.46
C ALA A 48 -5.97 -1.40 -8.54
N LEU A 49 -6.72 -0.90 -7.56
CA LEU A 49 -8.18 -1.00 -7.51
C LEU A 49 -8.90 0.12 -8.24
N GLU A 50 -8.31 1.32 -8.32
CA GLU A 50 -8.93 2.54 -8.88
C GLU A 50 -9.69 2.31 -10.20
N PRO A 51 -9.12 1.61 -11.22
CA PRO A 51 -9.82 1.43 -12.50
C PRO A 51 -11.09 0.57 -12.44
N ALA A 52 -11.30 -0.16 -11.34
CA ALA A 52 -12.41 -1.09 -11.14
C ALA A 52 -13.53 -0.55 -10.23
N LEU A 53 -13.32 0.62 -9.60
CA LEU A 53 -14.26 1.26 -8.69
C LEU A 53 -15.29 2.10 -9.47
N ASP A 54 -16.54 2.10 -9.01
CA ASP A 54 -17.57 2.99 -9.56
C ASP A 54 -17.43 4.41 -8.98
N ALA A 55 -18.07 5.39 -9.62
CA ALA A 55 -18.11 6.75 -9.12
C ALA A 55 -18.71 6.81 -7.70
N GLY A 56 -17.98 7.42 -6.76
CA GLY A 56 -18.36 7.53 -5.35
C GLY A 56 -17.91 6.35 -4.48
N GLU A 57 -17.31 5.31 -5.07
CA GLU A 57 -16.65 4.24 -4.32
C GLU A 57 -15.19 4.59 -4.01
N THR A 58 -14.71 4.03 -2.90
CA THR A 58 -13.29 3.99 -2.51
C THR A 58 -13.01 2.68 -1.79
N SER A 59 -11.79 2.49 -1.30
CA SER A 59 -11.45 1.30 -0.50
C SER A 59 -10.70 1.65 0.77
N VAL A 60 -10.99 0.93 1.85
CA VAL A 60 -10.38 1.11 3.18
C VAL A 60 -9.57 -0.13 3.54
N GLY A 61 -8.33 0.06 3.99
CA GLY A 61 -7.49 -1.01 4.53
C GLY A 61 -8.06 -1.56 5.84
N THR A 62 -8.13 -2.89 5.97
CA THR A 62 -8.71 -3.56 7.16
C THR A 62 -7.77 -4.58 7.80
N ARG A 63 -6.75 -5.03 7.08
CA ARG A 63 -5.68 -5.90 7.59
C ARG A 63 -4.42 -5.68 6.79
N VAL A 64 -3.28 -5.74 7.46
CA VAL A 64 -1.97 -5.81 6.81
C VAL A 64 -1.06 -6.82 7.49
N ALA A 65 -0.27 -7.52 6.69
CA ALA A 65 0.91 -8.26 7.11
C ALA A 65 2.06 -7.87 6.18
N LEU A 66 3.16 -7.33 6.72
CA LEU A 66 4.30 -6.85 5.95
C LEU A 66 5.60 -7.23 6.64
N GLU A 67 6.53 -7.81 5.87
CA GLU A 67 7.90 -8.05 6.30
C GLU A 67 8.81 -7.01 5.68
N HIS A 68 9.38 -6.11 6.49
CA HIS A 68 10.37 -5.13 6.07
C HIS A 68 11.76 -5.71 6.30
N GLN A 69 12.32 -6.35 5.27
CA GLN A 69 13.46 -7.25 5.39
C GLN A 69 14.81 -6.53 5.35
N ARG A 70 14.86 -5.34 4.74
CA ARG A 70 16.10 -4.64 4.43
C ARG A 70 15.90 -3.13 4.55
N PRO A 71 16.87 -2.38 5.12
CA PRO A 71 16.77 -0.93 5.17
C PRO A 71 17.10 -0.31 3.80
N SER A 72 16.50 0.85 3.55
CA SER A 72 16.79 1.73 2.40
C SER A 72 17.13 3.13 2.90
N ALA A 73 18.21 3.71 2.38
CA ALA A 73 18.69 5.04 2.77
C ALA A 73 17.85 6.15 2.14
N VAL A 74 17.96 7.38 2.67
CA VAL A 74 17.49 8.58 1.98
C VAL A 74 18.12 8.66 0.57
N GLY A 75 17.32 9.01 -0.42
CA GLY A 75 17.68 9.02 -1.84
C GLY A 75 17.48 7.68 -2.56
N ALA A 76 17.19 6.58 -1.86
CA ALA A 76 16.91 5.29 -2.49
C ALA A 76 15.60 5.35 -3.31
N ALA A 77 15.63 4.83 -4.54
CA ALA A 77 14.44 4.66 -5.37
C ALA A 77 13.80 3.29 -5.08
N ILE A 78 12.53 3.32 -4.67
CA ILE A 78 11.74 2.16 -4.30
C ILE A 78 10.62 1.98 -5.32
N GLU A 79 10.59 0.81 -5.96
CA GLU A 79 9.48 0.34 -6.78
C GLU A 79 8.49 -0.44 -5.87
N LEU A 80 7.23 -0.02 -5.85
CA LEU A 80 6.15 -0.64 -5.10
C LEU A 80 5.23 -1.33 -6.10
N SER A 81 4.93 -2.60 -5.87
CA SER A 81 3.99 -3.36 -6.67
C SER A 81 2.84 -3.88 -5.81
N ALA A 82 1.64 -3.90 -6.38
CA ALA A 82 0.46 -4.51 -5.80
C ALA A 82 -0.26 -5.34 -6.85
N THR A 83 -0.77 -6.52 -6.49
CA THR A 83 -1.56 -7.39 -7.37
C THR A 83 -2.68 -8.03 -6.58
N VAL A 84 -3.90 -8.01 -7.11
CA VAL A 84 -5.06 -8.66 -6.50
C VAL A 84 -4.87 -10.17 -6.54
N VAL A 85 -4.90 -10.82 -5.38
CA VAL A 85 -4.75 -12.28 -5.25
C VAL A 85 -6.04 -12.97 -4.83
N HIS A 86 -7.02 -12.23 -4.31
CA HIS A 86 -8.31 -12.76 -3.89
C HIS A 86 -9.40 -11.67 -3.90
N VAL A 87 -10.60 -12.04 -4.34
CA VAL A 87 -11.81 -11.20 -4.32
C VAL A 87 -12.95 -11.99 -3.70
N ASP A 88 -13.59 -11.41 -2.69
CA ASP A 88 -14.81 -11.93 -2.05
C ASP A 88 -15.81 -10.77 -1.88
N GLY A 89 -16.68 -10.61 -2.88
CA GLY A 89 -17.60 -9.48 -2.97
C GLY A 89 -16.86 -8.14 -2.98
N ARG A 90 -16.96 -7.40 -1.87
CA ARG A 90 -16.28 -6.10 -1.67
C ARG A 90 -14.94 -6.20 -0.94
N LEU A 91 -14.57 -7.39 -0.44
CA LEU A 91 -13.29 -7.64 0.21
C LEU A 91 -12.27 -8.07 -0.84
N VAL A 92 -11.10 -7.44 -0.82
CA VAL A 92 -10.01 -7.71 -1.77
C VAL A 92 -8.72 -7.89 -1.00
N ARG A 93 -7.98 -8.95 -1.31
CA ARG A 93 -6.61 -9.14 -0.81
C ARG A 93 -5.62 -8.88 -1.93
N LEU A 94 -4.58 -8.13 -1.62
CA LEU A 94 -3.53 -7.77 -2.56
C LEU A 94 -2.18 -8.20 -2.00
N SER A 95 -1.43 -8.95 -2.79
CA SER A 95 0.00 -9.16 -2.53
C SER A 95 0.74 -7.87 -2.88
N VAL A 96 1.66 -7.45 -2.01
CA VAL A 96 2.49 -6.26 -2.20
C VAL A 96 3.96 -6.60 -2.10
N ALA A 97 4.79 -5.90 -2.87
CA ALA A 97 6.25 -5.97 -2.76
C ALA A 97 6.88 -4.61 -2.99
N ALA A 98 8.00 -4.37 -2.33
CA ALA A 98 8.83 -3.18 -2.50
C ALA A 98 10.26 -3.59 -2.88
N ARG A 99 10.84 -2.94 -3.88
CA ARG A 99 12.16 -3.24 -4.41
C ARG A 99 13.02 -2.00 -4.58
N GLU A 100 14.29 -2.12 -4.23
CA GLU A 100 15.35 -1.16 -4.54
C GLU A 100 16.21 -1.77 -5.65
N GLY A 101 15.90 -1.43 -6.91
CA GLY A 101 16.43 -2.16 -8.07
C GLY A 101 16.07 -3.65 -8.01
N GLN A 102 17.07 -4.53 -8.00
CA GLN A 102 16.84 -5.99 -7.89
C GLN A 102 16.63 -6.48 -6.45
N ARG A 103 16.91 -5.65 -5.44
CA ARG A 103 16.86 -6.04 -4.03
C ARG A 103 15.43 -5.94 -3.50
N LEU A 104 14.86 -7.06 -3.03
CA LEU A 104 13.59 -7.04 -2.31
C LEU A 104 13.77 -6.31 -0.97
N VAL A 105 13.02 -5.24 -0.73
CA VAL A 105 13.05 -4.44 0.51
C VAL A 105 11.97 -4.94 1.47
N ALA A 106 10.77 -5.17 0.96
CA ALA A 106 9.66 -5.73 1.71
C ALA A 106 8.70 -6.53 0.83
N SER A 107 7.91 -7.39 1.47
CA SER A 107 6.80 -8.11 0.86
C SER A 107 5.70 -8.36 1.87
N GLY A 108 4.46 -8.50 1.41
CA GLY A 108 3.33 -8.71 2.31
C GLY A 108 1.99 -8.83 1.61
N GLU A 109 0.93 -8.74 2.40
CA GLU A 109 -0.46 -8.72 1.93
C GLU A 109 -1.23 -7.59 2.63
N VAL A 110 -2.06 -6.89 1.85
CA VAL A 110 -3.02 -5.89 2.33
C VAL A 110 -4.43 -6.34 1.97
N THR A 111 -5.32 -6.37 2.96
CA THR A 111 -6.76 -6.57 2.74
C THR A 111 -7.47 -5.23 2.74
N ARG A 112 -8.22 -4.94 1.67
CA ARG A 112 -9.06 -3.75 1.51
C ARG A 112 -10.53 -4.14 1.39
N VAL A 113 -11.41 -3.23 1.80
CA VAL A 113 -12.85 -3.34 1.62
C VAL A 113 -13.33 -2.14 0.80
N VAL A 114 -14.02 -2.40 -0.32
CA VAL A 114 -14.66 -1.35 -1.12
C VAL A 114 -15.89 -0.82 -0.38
N VAL A 115 -16.03 0.50 -0.36
CA VAL A 115 -17.08 1.23 0.34
C VAL A 115 -17.58 2.39 -0.51
N ASP A 116 -18.85 2.74 -0.31
CA ASP A 116 -19.41 4.03 -0.72
C ASP A 116 -18.88 5.10 0.24
N ALA A 117 -18.20 6.13 -0.29
CA ALA A 117 -17.49 7.11 0.51
C ALA A 117 -18.44 7.93 1.41
N GLN A 118 -19.59 8.35 0.88
CA GLN A 118 -20.56 9.15 1.64
C GLN A 118 -21.19 8.35 2.77
N LYS A 119 -21.65 7.12 2.47
CA LYS A 119 -22.23 6.22 3.48
C LYS A 119 -21.21 5.79 4.52
N PHE A 120 -19.94 5.64 4.14
CA PHE A 120 -18.88 5.29 5.09
C PHE A 120 -18.64 6.43 6.09
N LEU A 121 -18.50 7.67 5.61
CA LEU A 121 -18.31 8.84 6.47
C LEU A 121 -19.52 9.16 7.35
N ALA A 122 -20.74 8.93 6.85
CA ALA A 122 -21.97 9.14 7.62
C ALA A 122 -22.08 8.24 8.88
N ARG A 123 -21.23 7.21 9.03
CA ARG A 123 -21.18 6.31 10.19
C ARG A 123 -20.20 6.74 11.30
N LEU A 124 -19.46 7.83 11.10
CA LEU A 124 -18.47 8.31 12.08
C LEU A 124 -19.07 9.21 13.18
N GLY A 125 -20.39 9.40 13.18
CA GLY A 125 -21.15 10.02 14.27
C GLY A 125 -21.84 8.98 15.16
#